data_AF-A0A8H5MF44-F1
#
_entry.id   AF-A0A8H5MF44-F1
#
_cell.length_a   1.000
_cell.length_b   1.000
_cell.length_c   1.000
_cell.angle_alpha   90.00
_cell.angle_beta   90.00
_cell.angle_gamma   90.00
#
_symmetry.space_group_name_H-M   'P 1'
#
loop_
_entity.id
_entity.type
_entity.pdbx_description
1 polymer ?
#
loop_
_entity_poly.entity_id
_entity_poly.type
_entity_poly.pdbx_seq_one_letter_code
_entity_poly.pdbx_strand_id
1 'polypeptide(L)'
;MSNNPNFPQNLDIQPSSPDFVEDFGVKPYLDGSQYDQLSQKLAISKYGIAGRVWEAAYALNIYLNPPHRLSFEPPFCHKRDLCILELGSGSGMIGINLALSLQNPHYSLILTDLPEVCPLLENNVEEAKDAMLYSRIKVVPLAWGSGVHACNLIEVTGDRPLSHILCSDLIYFPELLAPLLRTLIQLSSPPFATSELEILISYKIRSLSKETPFWSAFGLWFTFEPVLFSEKSPDGTQTSWERFGSAFEGPIFIFVARRRPESLTWSAPQNDGQLLAGFGAHGSMQPKADEQFETLLFMSMVET
;
A
#
# COMPACT_ATOMS: atom_id res chain seq x y z
N MET A 1 -5.72 20.68 -22.21
CA MET A 1 -6.42 20.26 -20.97
C MET A 1 -5.69 19.02 -20.50
N SER A 2 -4.97 19.09 -19.38
CA SER A 2 -4.31 17.91 -18.81
C SER A 2 -5.38 16.88 -18.47
N ASN A 3 -5.24 15.64 -18.94
CA ASN A 3 -6.07 14.52 -18.46
C ASN A 3 -5.83 14.42 -16.94
N ASN A 4 -6.86 14.70 -16.14
CA ASN A 4 -6.78 14.49 -14.70
C ASN A 4 -6.64 12.97 -14.45
N PRO A 5 -5.54 12.49 -13.85
CA PRO A 5 -5.29 11.06 -13.68
C PRO A 5 -6.36 10.37 -12.81
N ASN A 6 -7.07 11.15 -11.98
CA ASN A 6 -8.14 10.62 -11.16
C ASN A 6 -9.42 10.28 -11.94
N PHE A 7 -9.59 10.80 -13.15
CA PHE A 7 -10.75 10.58 -14.01
C PHE A 7 -10.34 9.91 -15.34
N PRO A 8 -9.87 8.64 -15.28
CA PRO A 8 -9.50 7.90 -16.47
C PRO A 8 -10.70 7.74 -17.41
N GLN A 9 -10.45 7.88 -18.71
CA GLN A 9 -11.50 7.71 -19.72
C GLN A 9 -11.97 6.25 -19.76
N ASN A 10 -13.28 6.05 -19.93
CA ASN A 10 -13.92 4.74 -20.06
C ASN A 10 -13.79 3.83 -18.83
N LEU A 11 -13.55 4.38 -17.64
CA LEU A 11 -13.64 3.64 -16.39
C LEU A 11 -14.94 4.00 -15.66
N ASP A 12 -15.85 3.04 -15.53
CA ASP A 12 -17.05 3.18 -14.71
C ASP A 12 -16.77 2.70 -13.29
N ILE A 13 -16.62 3.64 -12.37
CA ILE A 13 -16.20 3.38 -10.99
C ILE A 13 -17.43 3.46 -10.10
N GLN A 14 -17.68 2.39 -9.35
CA GLN A 14 -18.78 2.31 -8.39
C GLN A 14 -18.24 2.11 -6.97
N PRO A 15 -18.96 2.55 -5.93
CA PRO A 15 -18.63 2.21 -4.54
C PRO A 15 -18.39 0.70 -4.37
N SER A 16 -17.40 0.33 -3.57
CA SER A 16 -17.18 -1.08 -3.21
C SER A 16 -17.91 -1.46 -1.92
N SER A 17 -18.06 -2.77 -1.68
CA SER A 17 -18.57 -3.33 -0.43
C SER A 17 -17.52 -4.27 0.19
N PRO A 18 -17.41 -4.33 1.53
CA PRO A 18 -16.50 -5.23 2.23
C PRO A 18 -17.08 -6.64 2.43
N ASP A 19 -18.18 -7.02 1.76
CA ASP A 19 -18.90 -8.30 1.98
C ASP A 19 -17.97 -9.53 2.01
N PHE A 20 -16.98 -9.59 1.10
CA PHE A 20 -16.04 -10.71 1.00
C PHE A 20 -15.07 -10.83 2.19
N VAL A 21 -15.00 -9.81 3.05
CA VAL A 21 -14.20 -9.84 4.28
C VAL A 21 -15.04 -9.98 5.56
N GLU A 22 -16.36 -9.97 5.45
CA GLU A 22 -17.24 -10.14 6.62
C GLU A 22 -17.07 -11.50 7.28
N ASP A 23 -16.68 -12.53 6.52
CA ASP A 23 -16.36 -13.87 7.03
C ASP A 23 -15.16 -13.85 8.01
N PHE A 24 -14.32 -12.81 7.98
CA PHE A 24 -13.28 -12.59 8.99
C PHE A 24 -13.82 -11.96 10.27
N GLY A 25 -15.10 -11.64 10.34
CA GLY A 25 -15.74 -10.94 11.47
C GLY A 25 -15.26 -9.50 11.63
N VAL A 26 -14.70 -8.91 10.56
CA VAL A 26 -14.18 -7.54 10.55
C VAL A 26 -15.16 -6.67 9.78
N LYS A 27 -15.61 -5.58 10.41
CA LYS A 27 -16.23 -4.46 9.70
C LYS A 27 -15.16 -3.39 9.49
N PRO A 28 -14.64 -3.20 8.25
CA PRO A 28 -13.55 -2.26 7.99
C PRO A 28 -13.91 -0.81 8.30
N TYR A 29 -15.21 -0.49 8.34
CA TYR A 29 -15.73 0.80 8.72
C TYR A 29 -17.15 0.65 9.29
N LEU A 30 -17.64 1.68 9.97
CA LEU A 30 -19.01 1.71 10.53
C LEU A 30 -20.01 2.20 9.49
N ASP A 31 -21.25 1.74 9.56
CA ASP A 31 -22.35 2.27 8.75
C ASP A 31 -22.55 3.76 9.06
N GLY A 32 -22.69 4.61 8.03
CA GLY A 32 -22.77 6.06 8.19
C GLY A 32 -21.42 6.77 8.42
N SER A 33 -20.29 6.05 8.27
CA SER A 33 -18.95 6.63 8.21
C SER A 33 -18.61 7.15 6.81
N GLN A 34 -17.48 7.85 6.70
CA GLN A 34 -16.92 8.39 5.46
C GLN A 34 -16.57 7.33 4.39
N TYR A 35 -16.66 6.04 4.72
CA TYR A 35 -16.35 4.92 3.84
C TYR A 35 -17.58 4.13 3.39
N ASP A 36 -18.78 4.51 3.84
CA ASP A 36 -20.01 3.85 3.40
C ASP A 36 -20.32 4.07 1.91
N GLN A 37 -21.33 3.36 1.39
CA GLN A 37 -21.64 3.38 -0.03
C GLN A 37 -22.01 4.77 -0.57
N LEU A 38 -22.70 5.58 0.24
CA LEU A 38 -23.12 6.93 -0.16
C LEU A 38 -21.92 7.88 -0.16
N SER A 39 -21.09 7.82 0.87
CA SER A 39 -19.89 8.64 1.02
C SER A 39 -18.88 8.34 -0.08
N GLN A 40 -18.65 7.06 -0.39
CA GLN A 40 -17.85 6.66 -1.55
C GLN A 40 -18.44 7.19 -2.85
N LYS A 41 -19.76 7.13 -3.07
CA LYS A 41 -20.38 7.65 -4.30
C LYS A 41 -20.14 9.15 -4.48
N LEU A 42 -20.29 9.91 -3.40
CA LEU A 42 -20.01 11.35 -3.40
C LEU A 42 -18.52 11.63 -3.64
N ALA A 43 -17.63 10.90 -2.96
CA ALA A 43 -16.19 11.02 -3.13
C ALA A 43 -15.75 10.66 -4.56
N ILE A 44 -16.26 9.57 -5.14
CA ILE A 44 -15.99 9.18 -6.54
C ILE A 44 -16.42 10.28 -7.51
N SER A 45 -17.60 10.89 -7.30
CA SER A 45 -18.07 11.96 -8.18
C SER A 45 -17.14 13.18 -8.21
N LYS A 46 -16.43 13.45 -7.10
CA LYS A 46 -15.59 14.64 -6.93
C LYS A 46 -14.10 14.37 -7.15
N TYR A 47 -13.62 13.17 -6.81
CA TYR A 47 -12.21 12.80 -6.77
C TYR A 47 -11.90 11.56 -7.62
N GLY A 48 -12.86 11.01 -8.36
CA GLY A 48 -12.66 9.88 -9.26
C GLY A 48 -12.18 8.62 -8.55
N ILE A 49 -11.15 7.95 -9.09
CA ILE A 49 -10.59 6.70 -8.52
C ILE A 49 -10.12 6.86 -7.07
N ALA A 50 -9.67 8.05 -6.67
CA ALA A 50 -9.18 8.33 -5.31
C ALA A 50 -10.32 8.35 -4.27
N GLY A 51 -11.56 8.58 -4.71
CA GLY A 51 -12.74 8.57 -3.84
C GLY A 51 -13.28 7.18 -3.52
N ARG A 52 -12.82 6.14 -4.23
CA ARG A 52 -13.25 4.75 -4.03
C ARG A 52 -12.34 4.06 -3.02
N VAL A 53 -12.93 3.26 -2.13
CA VAL A 53 -12.16 2.27 -1.37
C VAL A 53 -11.98 1.02 -2.24
N TRP A 54 -10.75 0.60 -2.46
CA TRP A 54 -10.47 -0.56 -3.31
C TRP A 54 -10.39 -1.86 -2.51
N GLU A 55 -10.68 -3.00 -3.13
CA GLU A 55 -10.84 -4.29 -2.46
C GLU A 55 -9.58 -4.71 -1.68
N ALA A 56 -8.39 -4.48 -2.24
CA ALA A 56 -7.13 -4.80 -1.55
C ALA A 56 -6.91 -3.97 -0.27
N ALA A 57 -7.59 -2.82 -0.14
CA ALA A 57 -7.59 -2.03 1.09
C ALA A 57 -8.27 -2.79 2.24
N TYR A 58 -9.41 -3.43 2.01
CA TYR A 58 -10.08 -4.22 3.04
C TYR A 58 -9.23 -5.37 3.56
N ALA A 59 -8.53 -6.07 2.66
CA ALA A 59 -7.58 -7.12 3.03
C ALA A 59 -6.42 -6.54 3.86
N LEU A 60 -5.82 -5.42 3.44
CA LEU A 60 -4.74 -4.78 4.19
C LEU A 60 -5.19 -4.33 5.58
N ASN A 61 -6.42 -3.84 5.72
CA ASN A 61 -6.99 -3.43 6.99
C ASN A 61 -7.10 -4.61 7.98
N ILE A 62 -7.44 -5.81 7.50
CA ILE A 62 -7.50 -7.02 8.35
C ILE A 62 -6.10 -7.45 8.77
N TYR A 63 -5.13 -7.40 7.85
CA TYR A 63 -3.74 -7.73 8.17
C TYR A 63 -3.16 -6.79 9.24
N LEU A 64 -3.44 -5.49 9.14
CA LEU A 64 -2.98 -4.48 10.10
C LEU A 64 -3.76 -4.51 11.43
N ASN A 65 -5.02 -4.93 11.39
CA ASN A 65 -5.94 -4.97 12.54
C ASN A 65 -6.56 -6.36 12.69
N PRO A 66 -5.75 -7.39 12.97
CA PRO A 66 -6.20 -8.78 12.94
C PRO A 66 -7.18 -9.07 14.08
N PRO A 67 -8.33 -9.71 13.82
CA PRO A 67 -9.13 -10.36 14.86
C PRO A 67 -8.26 -11.31 15.69
N HIS A 68 -8.54 -11.43 16.99
CA HIS A 68 -7.76 -12.27 17.92
C HIS A 68 -7.62 -13.75 17.50
N ARG A 69 -8.53 -14.25 16.67
CA ARG A 69 -8.49 -15.62 16.15
C ARG A 69 -7.50 -15.80 14.99
N LEU A 70 -7.15 -14.73 14.28
CA LEU A 70 -6.24 -14.78 13.14
C LEU A 70 -4.81 -14.51 13.59
N SER A 71 -3.88 -15.27 13.04
CA SER A 71 -2.44 -15.03 13.14
C SER A 71 -1.88 -14.89 11.74
N PHE A 72 -0.93 -13.97 11.56
CA PHE A 72 -0.33 -13.66 10.27
C PHE A 72 1.18 -13.90 10.29
N GLU A 73 1.73 -14.38 9.18
CA GLU A 73 3.16 -14.59 8.99
C GLU A 73 3.59 -14.01 7.63
N PRO A 74 4.52 -13.03 7.60
CA PRO A 74 5.06 -12.33 8.76
C PRO A 74 4.00 -11.45 9.45
N PRO A 75 4.03 -11.31 10.79
CA PRO A 75 3.13 -10.41 11.51
C PRO A 75 3.49 -8.95 11.24
N PHE A 76 2.51 -8.04 11.38
CA PHE A 76 2.78 -6.61 11.35
C PHE A 76 3.72 -6.19 12.49
N CYS A 77 4.87 -5.61 12.15
CA CYS A 77 5.90 -5.28 13.13
C CYS A 77 5.55 -4.03 13.96
N HIS A 78 5.06 -4.23 15.18
CA HIS A 78 4.86 -3.15 16.13
C HIS A 78 6.20 -2.67 16.72
N LYS A 79 6.83 -1.70 16.06
CA LYS A 79 8.02 -1.00 16.60
C LYS A 79 7.63 -0.05 17.73
N ARG A 80 8.60 0.24 18.61
CA ARG A 80 8.41 1.19 19.72
C ARG A 80 8.05 2.59 19.23
N ASP A 81 8.76 3.07 18.21
CA ASP A 81 8.51 4.35 17.55
C ASP A 81 8.14 4.10 16.09
N LEU A 82 6.94 4.51 15.69
CA LEU A 82 6.42 4.31 14.35
C LEU A 82 6.40 5.63 13.58
N CYS A 83 7.09 5.68 12.46
CA CYS A 83 6.92 6.71 11.44
C CYS A 83 6.40 6.01 10.19
N ILE A 84 5.12 6.21 9.87
CA ILE A 84 4.42 5.45 8.83
C ILE A 84 4.03 6.44 7.74
N LEU A 85 4.31 6.08 6.49
CA LEU A 85 3.84 6.81 5.32
C LEU A 85 2.88 5.93 4.54
N GLU A 86 1.68 6.42 4.25
CA GLU A 86 0.79 5.80 3.28
C GLU A 86 0.92 6.52 1.94
N LEU A 87 1.25 5.76 0.90
CA LEU A 87 1.43 6.25 -0.46
C LEU A 87 0.13 6.06 -1.24
N GLY A 88 -0.36 7.10 -1.93
CA GLY A 88 -1.61 7.01 -2.68
C GLY A 88 -2.80 6.65 -1.80
N SER A 89 -2.96 7.38 -0.69
CA SER A 89 -3.93 7.08 0.36
C SER A 89 -5.39 7.10 -0.12
N GLY A 90 -5.71 7.80 -1.21
CA GLY A 90 -7.07 7.97 -1.71
C GLY A 90 -7.99 8.60 -0.66
N SER A 91 -8.90 7.80 -0.09
CA SER A 91 -9.78 8.18 1.00
C SER A 91 -9.15 8.06 2.41
N GLY A 92 -7.96 7.48 2.53
CA GLY A 92 -7.19 7.38 3.77
C GLY A 92 -7.67 6.31 4.75
N MET A 93 -8.53 5.38 4.32
CA MET A 93 -9.11 4.34 5.18
C MET A 93 -8.05 3.55 5.94
N ILE A 94 -6.97 3.13 5.28
CA ILE A 94 -5.97 2.26 5.90
C ILE A 94 -5.21 2.99 6.99
N GLY A 95 -4.64 4.15 6.67
CA GLY A 95 -3.92 4.94 7.65
C GLY A 95 -4.81 5.38 8.82
N ILE A 96 -6.03 5.85 8.56
CA ILE A 96 -6.96 6.28 9.61
C ILE A 96 -7.34 5.12 10.53
N ASN A 97 -7.72 3.96 9.97
CA ASN A 97 -8.05 2.78 10.77
C ASN A 97 -6.86 2.27 11.59
N LEU A 98 -5.66 2.27 11.00
CA LEU A 98 -4.44 1.91 11.73
C LEU A 98 -4.19 2.89 12.89
N ALA A 99 -4.32 4.19 12.66
CA ALA A 99 -4.12 5.17 13.72
C ALA A 99 -5.13 5.03 14.88
N LEU A 100 -6.37 4.63 14.58
CA LEU A 100 -7.42 4.34 15.56
C LEU A 100 -7.19 3.04 16.34
N SER A 101 -6.53 2.05 15.75
CA SER A 101 -6.26 0.76 16.40
C SER A 101 -4.95 0.73 17.19
N LEU A 102 -4.00 1.60 16.85
CA LEU A 102 -2.70 1.67 17.50
C LEU A 102 -2.85 2.12 18.95
N GLN A 103 -2.62 1.19 19.88
CA GLN A 103 -2.51 1.48 21.31
C GLN A 103 -1.20 2.19 21.68
N ASN A 104 -0.20 2.15 20.78
CA ASN A 104 1.10 2.80 20.98
C ASN A 104 0.95 4.33 20.89
N PRO A 105 1.33 5.11 21.93
CA PRO A 105 1.28 6.57 21.87
C PRO A 105 2.50 7.19 21.15
N HIS A 106 3.38 6.41 20.54
CA HIS A 106 4.59 6.89 19.85
C HIS A 106 4.55 6.54 18.36
N TYR A 107 3.55 7.10 17.65
CA TYR A 107 3.51 7.07 16.19
C TYR A 107 3.31 8.47 15.59
N SER A 108 3.79 8.61 14.36
CA SER A 108 3.40 9.63 13.38
C SER A 108 3.02 8.95 12.08
N LEU A 109 1.90 9.38 11.51
CA LEU A 109 1.36 8.87 10.26
C LEU A 109 1.32 10.00 9.24
N ILE A 110 1.79 9.71 8.02
CA ILE A 110 1.82 10.66 6.92
C ILE A 110 0.97 10.07 5.80
N LEU A 111 -0.17 10.68 5.53
CA LEU A 111 -1.06 10.30 4.43
C LEU A 111 -0.67 11.13 3.21
N THR A 112 -0.45 10.46 2.08
CA THR A 112 0.04 11.14 0.88
C THR A 112 -0.75 10.76 -0.36
N ASP A 113 -1.05 11.75 -1.18
CA ASP A 113 -1.69 11.56 -2.48
C ASP A 113 -1.41 12.79 -3.37
N LEU A 114 -2.05 12.88 -4.53
CA LEU A 114 -2.02 14.05 -5.37
C LEU A 114 -2.54 15.30 -4.62
N PRO A 115 -2.05 16.52 -4.95
CA PRO A 115 -2.52 17.74 -4.31
C PRO A 115 -4.04 17.92 -4.33
N GLU A 116 -4.71 17.52 -5.41
CA GLU A 116 -6.16 17.59 -5.57
C GLU A 116 -6.94 16.55 -4.73
N VAL A 117 -6.27 15.50 -4.24
CA VAL A 117 -6.86 14.46 -3.37
C VAL A 117 -6.65 14.78 -1.89
N CYS A 118 -5.63 15.57 -1.53
CA CYS A 118 -5.36 15.96 -0.15
C CYS A 118 -6.59 16.54 0.60
N PRO A 119 -7.46 17.37 -0.01
CA PRO A 119 -8.69 17.83 0.66
C PRO A 119 -9.68 16.71 1.03
N LEU A 120 -9.71 15.59 0.28
CA LEU A 120 -10.50 14.41 0.67
C LEU A 120 -9.91 13.77 1.95
N LEU A 121 -8.59 13.60 1.98
CA LEU A 121 -7.90 13.02 3.13
C LEU A 121 -8.08 13.87 4.39
N GLU A 122 -7.89 15.19 4.28
CA GLU A 122 -8.08 16.13 5.38
C GLU A 122 -9.50 16.03 5.97
N ASN A 123 -10.53 16.05 5.11
CA ASN A 123 -11.92 15.89 5.55
C ASN A 123 -12.15 14.54 6.25
N ASN A 124 -11.60 13.44 5.71
CA ASN A 124 -11.79 12.11 6.29
C ASN A 124 -11.05 11.94 7.62
N VAL A 125 -9.90 12.58 7.80
CA VAL A 125 -9.20 12.67 9.10
C VAL A 125 -10.03 13.49 10.08
N GLU A 126 -10.63 14.59 9.63
CA GLU A 126 -11.49 15.44 10.46
C GLU A 126 -12.75 14.69 10.95
N GLU A 127 -13.40 13.95 10.04
CA GLU A 127 -14.61 13.19 10.30
C GLU A 127 -14.41 12.00 11.25
N ALA A 128 -13.18 11.49 11.39
CA ALA A 128 -12.86 10.48 12.39
C ALA A 128 -13.05 10.97 13.84
N LYS A 129 -13.16 12.29 14.07
CA LYS A 129 -13.52 12.95 15.35
C LYS A 129 -12.70 12.50 16.56
N ASP A 130 -11.45 12.11 16.34
CA ASP A 130 -10.52 11.73 17.41
C ASP A 130 -9.44 12.80 17.55
N ALA A 131 -9.43 13.47 18.72
CA ALA A 131 -8.51 14.55 19.04
C ALA A 131 -7.02 14.13 18.96
N MET A 132 -6.70 12.86 19.22
CA MET A 132 -5.34 12.35 19.15
C MET A 132 -4.84 12.25 17.72
N LEU A 133 -5.71 11.93 16.76
CA LEU A 133 -5.35 11.78 15.35
C LEU A 133 -4.81 13.09 14.77
N TYR A 134 -5.42 14.22 15.09
CA TYR A 134 -5.02 15.54 14.57
C TYR A 134 -3.55 15.89 14.87
N SER A 135 -3.01 15.40 15.99
CA SER A 135 -1.62 15.68 16.37
C SER A 135 -0.61 14.71 15.74
N ARG A 136 -1.08 13.59 15.19
CA ARG A 136 -0.24 12.45 14.77
C ARG A 136 -0.32 12.17 13.27
N ILE A 137 -1.42 12.52 12.63
CA ILE A 137 -1.63 12.39 11.19
C ILE A 137 -1.28 13.71 10.52
N LYS A 138 -0.46 13.64 9.48
CA LYS A 138 -0.21 14.75 8.55
C LYS A 138 -0.64 14.34 7.16
N VAL A 139 -1.36 15.22 6.48
CA VAL A 139 -1.68 15.06 5.05
C VAL A 139 -0.66 15.87 4.25
N VAL A 140 0.01 15.23 3.28
CA VAL A 140 1.07 15.87 2.49
C VAL A 140 0.97 15.45 1.02
N PRO A 141 1.05 16.38 0.06
CA PRO A 141 1.04 16.03 -1.35
C PRO A 141 2.29 15.24 -1.76
N LEU A 142 2.09 14.11 -2.45
CA LEU A 142 3.12 13.29 -3.06
C LEU A 142 2.63 12.65 -4.38
N ALA A 143 2.75 13.41 -5.47
CA ALA A 143 2.73 12.82 -6.80
C ALA A 143 3.94 11.87 -7.00
N TRP A 144 3.68 10.63 -7.43
CA TRP A 144 4.72 9.62 -7.61
C TRP A 144 5.76 10.06 -8.65
N GLY A 145 7.03 9.75 -8.40
CA GLY A 145 8.16 10.16 -9.22
C GLY A 145 8.59 11.61 -9.05
N SER A 146 7.85 12.43 -8.28
CA SER A 146 8.22 13.81 -8.00
C SER A 146 9.28 13.89 -6.89
N GLY A 147 10.53 14.09 -7.29
CA GLY A 147 11.62 14.32 -6.35
C GLY A 147 11.40 15.55 -5.46
N VAL A 148 10.70 16.58 -5.98
CA VAL A 148 10.36 17.80 -5.22
C VAL A 148 9.40 17.47 -4.08
N HIS A 149 8.31 16.74 -4.35
CA HIS A 149 7.36 16.35 -3.31
C HIS A 149 8.01 15.41 -2.28
N ALA A 150 8.85 14.47 -2.74
CA ALA A 150 9.58 13.60 -1.82
C ALA A 150 10.54 14.40 -0.92
N CYS A 151 11.25 15.41 -1.43
CA CYS A 151 12.10 16.27 -0.59
C CYS A 151 11.29 17.04 0.47
N ASN A 152 10.07 17.49 0.16
CA ASN A 152 9.21 18.16 1.15
C ASN A 152 8.86 17.24 2.33
N LEU A 153 8.84 15.92 2.14
CA LEU A 153 8.61 14.98 3.24
C LEU A 153 9.72 14.99 4.29
N ILE A 154 10.95 15.40 3.94
CA ILE A 154 12.06 15.50 4.91
C ILE A 154 11.70 16.48 6.04
N GLU A 155 11.05 17.60 5.71
CA GLU A 155 10.58 18.57 6.70
C GLU A 155 9.47 17.99 7.59
N VAL A 156 8.67 17.08 7.03
CA VAL A 156 7.53 16.45 7.70
C VAL A 156 7.97 15.35 8.67
N THR A 157 8.90 14.50 8.23
CA THR A 157 9.48 13.39 9.01
C THR A 157 10.51 13.88 10.02
N GLY A 158 11.22 14.97 9.71
CA GLY A 158 12.40 15.41 10.45
C GLY A 158 13.48 14.34 10.45
N ASP A 159 14.19 14.18 11.57
CA ASP A 159 15.24 13.18 11.75
C ASP A 159 14.71 11.74 11.98
N ARG A 160 13.39 11.52 11.95
CA ARG A 160 12.79 10.21 12.20
C ARG A 160 12.69 9.41 10.90
N PRO A 161 13.45 8.30 10.74
CA PRO A 161 13.34 7.46 9.56
C PRO A 161 11.97 6.76 9.52
N LEU A 162 11.47 6.53 8.31
CA LEU A 162 10.29 5.74 8.06
C LEU A 162 10.50 4.32 8.57
N SER A 163 9.55 3.88 9.39
CA SER A 163 9.43 2.50 9.86
C SER A 163 8.68 1.63 8.86
N HIS A 164 7.65 2.20 8.23
CA HIS A 164 6.76 1.51 7.29
C HIS A 164 6.34 2.43 6.15
N ILE A 165 6.19 1.85 4.95
CA ILE A 165 5.43 2.45 3.85
C ILE A 165 4.23 1.54 3.54
N LEU A 166 3.02 2.11 3.51
CA LEU A 166 1.80 1.40 3.15
C LEU A 166 1.43 1.73 1.70
N CYS A 167 1.16 0.72 0.89
CA CYS A 167 0.71 0.85 -0.49
C CYS A 167 -0.57 0.02 -0.66
N SER A 168 -1.71 0.70 -0.84
CA SER A 168 -2.99 0.01 -1.00
C SER A 168 -3.47 0.08 -2.45
N ASP A 169 -3.29 -1.01 -3.19
CA ASP A 169 -3.81 -1.20 -4.55
C ASP A 169 -3.30 -0.21 -5.59
N LEU A 170 -2.00 0.07 -5.58
CA LEU A 170 -1.38 1.14 -6.38
C LEU A 170 -0.90 0.70 -7.78
N ILE A 171 -1.05 -0.58 -8.13
CA ILE A 171 -0.45 -1.20 -9.32
C ILE A 171 -1.59 -1.46 -10.32
N TYR A 172 -1.97 -0.43 -11.08
CA TYR A 172 -3.17 -0.47 -11.94
C TYR A 172 -3.00 0.18 -13.33
N PHE A 173 -2.22 1.26 -13.47
CA PHE A 173 -1.96 1.90 -14.77
C PHE A 173 -0.48 1.77 -15.18
N PRO A 174 -0.18 1.25 -16.39
CA PRO A 174 1.19 1.07 -16.87
C PRO A 174 2.08 2.31 -16.77
N GLU A 175 1.53 3.48 -17.07
CA GLU A 175 2.23 4.78 -17.02
C GLU A 175 2.61 5.21 -15.59
N LEU A 176 1.97 4.65 -14.56
CA LEU A 176 2.24 4.95 -13.15
C LEU A 176 3.24 3.98 -12.51
N LEU A 177 3.55 2.85 -13.14
CA LEU A 177 4.40 1.80 -12.57
C LEU A 177 5.83 2.29 -12.30
N ALA A 178 6.44 2.99 -13.27
CA ALA A 178 7.80 3.51 -13.10
C ALA A 178 7.86 4.66 -12.08
N PRO A 179 6.97 5.68 -12.13
CA PRO A 179 6.87 6.69 -11.06
C PRO A 179 6.69 6.10 -9.65
N LEU A 180 5.84 5.08 -9.50
CA LEU A 180 5.65 4.38 -8.23
C LEU A 180 6.95 3.70 -7.76
N LEU A 181 7.57 2.88 -8.61
CA LEU A 181 8.80 2.17 -8.28
C LEU A 181 9.93 3.14 -7.89
N ARG A 182 10.08 4.25 -8.62
CA ARG A 182 11.06 5.29 -8.30
C ARG A 182 10.81 5.94 -6.95
N THR A 183 9.55 6.19 -6.62
CA THR A 183 9.15 6.74 -5.31
C THR A 183 9.53 5.78 -4.19
N LEU A 184 9.21 4.49 -4.34
CA LEU A 184 9.58 3.46 -3.37
C LEU A 184 11.10 3.34 -3.24
N ILE A 185 11.85 3.42 -4.35
CA ILE A 185 13.31 3.42 -4.32
C ILE A 185 13.86 4.63 -3.55
N GLN A 186 13.30 5.82 -3.77
CA GLN A 186 13.72 7.05 -3.10
C GLN A 186 13.39 7.02 -1.60
N LEU A 187 12.14 6.70 -1.24
CA LEU A 187 11.67 6.70 0.15
C LEU A 187 12.27 5.55 0.99
N SER A 188 12.77 4.49 0.36
CA SER A 188 13.54 3.43 1.01
C SER A 188 15.04 3.68 1.10
N SER A 189 15.51 4.87 0.74
CA SER A 189 16.92 5.28 0.82
C SER A 189 17.12 6.36 1.88
N PRO A 190 18.34 6.55 2.42
CA PRO A 190 18.64 7.72 3.24
C PRO A 190 18.35 9.04 2.51
N PRO A 191 17.85 10.08 3.21
CA PRO A 191 17.64 10.14 4.66
C PRO A 191 16.29 9.57 5.13
N PHE A 192 15.41 9.14 4.22
CA PHE A 192 14.03 8.76 4.56
C PHE A 192 13.94 7.50 5.40
N ALA A 193 14.81 6.52 5.15
CA ALA A 193 14.71 5.19 5.73
C ALA A 193 16.06 4.59 6.10
N THR A 194 15.99 3.58 6.96
CA THR A 194 17.12 2.69 7.29
C THR A 194 16.86 1.29 6.72
N SER A 195 17.77 0.35 6.92
CA SER A 195 17.59 -1.06 6.55
C SER A 195 16.38 -1.73 7.21
N GLU A 196 15.85 -1.14 8.28
CA GLU A 196 14.71 -1.65 9.03
C GLU A 196 13.36 -1.35 8.37
N LEU A 197 13.31 -0.55 7.30
CA LEU A 197 12.05 -0.19 6.65
C LEU A 197 11.32 -1.42 6.10
N GLU A 198 10.04 -1.54 6.41
CA GLU A 198 9.13 -2.48 5.77
C GLU A 198 8.14 -1.76 4.84
N ILE A 199 7.89 -2.32 3.67
CA ILE A 199 6.90 -1.82 2.72
C ILE A 199 5.79 -2.85 2.65
N LEU A 200 4.58 -2.45 3.02
CA LEU A 200 3.38 -3.28 2.99
C LEU A 200 2.59 -2.94 1.74
N ILE A 201 2.42 -3.93 0.86
CA ILE A 201 1.75 -3.75 -0.43
C ILE A 201 0.54 -4.66 -0.48
N SER A 202 -0.66 -4.09 -0.51
CA SER A 202 -1.85 -4.83 -0.91
C SER A 202 -2.12 -4.64 -2.39
N TYR A 203 -2.53 -5.73 -3.04
CA TYR A 203 -2.61 -5.77 -4.49
C TYR A 203 -3.69 -6.74 -4.94
N LYS A 204 -4.64 -6.25 -5.75
CA LYS A 204 -5.59 -7.09 -6.47
C LYS A 204 -5.18 -7.20 -7.94
N ILE A 205 -5.00 -8.43 -8.42
CA ILE A 205 -4.70 -8.65 -9.84
C ILE A 205 -5.91 -8.23 -10.70
N ARG A 206 -5.70 -7.29 -11.64
CA ARG A 206 -6.73 -6.89 -12.62
C ARG A 206 -6.31 -7.21 -14.03
N SER A 207 -5.05 -6.95 -14.36
CA SER A 207 -4.48 -7.23 -15.66
C SER A 207 -3.03 -7.63 -15.51
N LEU A 208 -2.82 -8.92 -15.22
CA LEU A 208 -1.50 -9.47 -14.92
C LEU A 208 -0.45 -9.04 -15.96
N SER A 209 -0.74 -9.12 -17.26
CA SER A 209 0.20 -8.72 -18.32
C SER A 209 0.61 -7.24 -18.29
N LYS A 210 -0.25 -6.34 -17.80
CA LYS A 210 0.06 -4.92 -17.61
C LYS A 210 0.82 -4.66 -16.31
N GLU A 211 0.63 -5.51 -15.31
CA GLU A 211 1.14 -5.33 -13.95
C GLU A 211 2.51 -6.05 -13.75
N THR A 212 2.77 -7.15 -14.46
CA THR A 212 4.02 -7.93 -14.39
C THR A 212 5.28 -7.07 -14.56
N PRO A 213 5.37 -6.08 -15.48
CA PRO A 213 6.57 -5.25 -15.59
C PRO A 213 6.95 -4.52 -14.30
N PHE A 214 5.97 -4.15 -13.47
CA PHE A 214 6.25 -3.57 -12.15
C PHE A 214 6.92 -4.60 -11.24
N TRP A 215 6.36 -5.79 -11.14
CA TRP A 215 6.86 -6.84 -10.24
C TRP A 215 8.24 -7.35 -10.65
N SER A 216 8.48 -7.54 -11.95
CA SER A 216 9.78 -7.94 -12.50
C SER A 216 10.87 -6.89 -12.20
N ALA A 217 10.53 -5.60 -12.26
CA ALA A 217 11.46 -4.54 -11.89
C ALA A 217 11.60 -4.42 -10.37
N PHE A 218 10.50 -4.48 -9.62
CA PHE A 218 10.44 -4.34 -8.17
C PHE A 218 11.30 -5.41 -7.47
N GLY A 219 11.22 -6.67 -7.90
CA GLY A 219 12.00 -7.78 -7.33
C GLY A 219 13.52 -7.62 -7.46
N LEU A 220 13.99 -6.82 -8.42
CA LEU A 220 15.42 -6.47 -8.52
C LEU A 220 15.87 -5.56 -7.38
N TRP A 221 15.01 -4.65 -6.91
CA TRP A 221 15.34 -3.65 -5.89
C TRP A 221 14.97 -4.10 -4.47
N PHE A 222 13.93 -4.91 -4.34
CA PHE A 222 13.32 -5.34 -3.08
C PHE A 222 13.20 -6.86 -3.02
N THR A 223 13.33 -7.42 -1.83
CA THR A 223 12.80 -8.76 -1.53
C THR A 223 11.39 -8.60 -1.00
N PHE A 224 10.49 -9.51 -1.33
CA PHE A 224 9.13 -9.48 -0.80
C PHE A 224 8.58 -10.89 -0.62
N GLU A 225 7.70 -11.07 0.36
CA GLU A 225 7.07 -12.36 0.66
C GLU A 225 5.56 -12.16 0.87
N PRO A 226 4.72 -13.11 0.41
CA PRO A 226 3.29 -13.03 0.64
C PRO A 226 2.99 -13.26 2.11
N VAL A 227 2.00 -12.54 2.63
CA VAL A 227 1.47 -12.79 3.96
C VAL A 227 0.63 -14.06 3.93
N LEU A 228 0.92 -14.95 4.88
CA LEU A 228 0.14 -16.12 5.20
C LEU A 228 -0.74 -15.83 6.42
N PHE A 229 -1.85 -16.54 6.55
CA PHE A 229 -2.70 -16.52 7.74
C PHE A 229 -2.99 -17.93 8.24
N SER A 230 -3.21 -18.03 9.55
CA SER A 230 -3.80 -19.20 10.19
C SER A 230 -4.90 -18.75 11.14
N GLU A 231 -5.90 -19.59 11.31
CA GLU A 231 -7.01 -19.36 12.21
C GLU A 231 -6.92 -20.29 13.42
N LYS A 232 -7.18 -19.74 14.62
CA LYS A 232 -7.38 -20.54 15.82
C LYS A 232 -8.81 -21.04 15.86
N SER A 233 -8.96 -22.35 15.78
CA SER A 233 -10.22 -23.05 15.99
C SER A 233 -10.73 -22.85 17.43
N PRO A 234 -12.05 -22.99 17.68
CA PRO A 234 -12.64 -22.87 19.02
C PRO A 234 -12.06 -23.85 20.06
N ASP A 235 -11.48 -24.96 19.61
CA ASP A 235 -10.80 -25.96 20.44
C ASP A 235 -9.34 -25.62 20.76
N GLY A 236 -8.84 -24.48 20.26
CA GLY A 236 -7.48 -23.98 20.45
C GLY A 236 -6.45 -24.53 19.45
N THR A 237 -6.85 -25.37 18.49
CA THR A 237 -5.97 -25.83 17.41
C THR A 237 -5.78 -24.76 16.34
N GLN A 238 -4.58 -24.63 15.77
CA GLN A 238 -4.33 -23.74 14.62
C GLN A 238 -4.53 -24.51 13.32
N THR A 239 -5.21 -23.88 12.35
CA THR A 239 -5.27 -24.38 10.98
C THR A 239 -3.90 -24.34 10.31
N SER A 240 -3.77 -25.01 9.17
CA SER A 240 -2.62 -24.81 8.27
C SER A 240 -2.49 -23.34 7.89
N TRP A 241 -1.25 -22.92 7.67
CA TRP A 241 -0.95 -21.62 7.10
C TRP A 241 -1.33 -21.61 5.62
N GLU A 242 -2.11 -20.61 5.23
CA GLU A 242 -2.56 -20.42 3.86
C GLU A 242 -2.27 -18.99 3.41
N ARG A 243 -2.09 -18.78 2.10
CA ARG A 243 -1.87 -17.43 1.57
C ARG A 243 -3.10 -16.56 1.80
N PHE A 244 -2.91 -15.44 2.49
CA PHE A 244 -4.01 -14.53 2.75
C PHE A 244 -4.51 -13.86 1.45
N GLY A 245 -5.82 -13.87 1.25
CA GLY A 245 -6.48 -13.36 0.04
C GLY A 245 -6.53 -14.33 -1.14
N SER A 246 -6.12 -15.60 -0.96
CA SER A 246 -6.23 -16.64 -1.98
C SER A 246 -7.67 -16.98 -2.36
N ALA A 247 -8.56 -17.01 -1.36
CA ALA A 247 -9.98 -17.33 -1.53
C ALA A 247 -10.83 -16.16 -2.07
N PHE A 248 -10.27 -14.97 -2.24
CA PHE A 248 -11.02 -13.78 -2.65
C PHE A 248 -11.26 -13.75 -4.16
N GLU A 249 -12.39 -13.17 -4.58
CA GLU A 249 -12.72 -13.00 -5.98
C GLU A 249 -11.74 -12.00 -6.65
N GLY A 250 -10.93 -12.53 -7.57
CA GLY A 250 -9.77 -11.84 -8.12
C GLY A 250 -8.64 -11.87 -7.09
N PRO A 251 -7.61 -12.73 -7.24
CA PRO A 251 -6.65 -13.03 -6.19
C PRO A 251 -6.01 -11.75 -5.65
N ILE A 252 -6.12 -11.59 -4.33
CA ILE A 252 -5.51 -10.49 -3.58
C ILE A 252 -4.24 -11.01 -2.92
N PHE A 253 -3.21 -10.18 -2.93
CA PHE A 253 -1.96 -10.40 -2.21
C PHE A 253 -1.77 -9.27 -1.20
N ILE A 254 -1.23 -9.62 -0.03
CA ILE A 254 -0.52 -8.70 0.85
C ILE A 254 0.94 -9.13 0.82
N PHE A 255 1.85 -8.22 0.50
CA PHE A 255 3.29 -8.46 0.52
C PHE A 255 3.95 -7.63 1.60
N VAL A 256 4.89 -8.25 2.31
CA VAL A 256 5.87 -7.54 3.12
C VAL A 256 7.17 -7.49 2.33
N ALA A 257 7.62 -6.29 2.01
CA ALA A 257 8.81 -6.05 1.22
C ALA A 257 9.87 -5.28 1.99
N ARG A 258 11.14 -5.57 1.68
CA ARG A 258 12.32 -4.92 2.28
C ARG A 258 13.31 -4.56 1.17
N ARG A 259 13.99 -3.43 1.34
CA ARG A 259 15.02 -2.99 0.39
C ARG A 259 16.19 -3.97 0.41
N ARG A 260 16.63 -4.44 -0.76
CA ARG A 260 17.86 -5.26 -0.85
C ARG A 260 19.05 -4.40 -0.41
N PRO A 261 19.90 -4.85 0.55
CA PRO A 261 21.02 -4.04 1.02
C PRO A 261 21.97 -3.60 -0.10
N GLU A 262 22.26 -4.49 -1.05
CA GLU A 262 23.11 -4.21 -2.20
C GLU A 262 22.52 -3.13 -3.13
N SER A 263 21.18 -3.04 -3.20
CA SER A 263 20.50 -2.12 -4.10
C SER A 263 20.48 -0.67 -3.62
N LEU A 264 20.90 -0.40 -2.38
CA LEU A 264 21.08 0.96 -1.85
C LEU A 264 22.23 1.71 -2.55
N THR A 265 23.19 0.98 -3.13
CA THR A 265 24.34 1.58 -3.84
C THR A 265 24.08 1.80 -5.33
N TRP A 266 22.94 1.30 -5.85
CA TRP A 266 22.61 1.39 -7.26
C TRP A 266 21.92 2.72 -7.58
N SER A 267 22.01 3.13 -8.84
CA SER A 267 21.33 4.32 -9.34
C SER A 267 20.16 3.93 -10.24
N ALA A 268 18.95 4.34 -9.87
CA ALA A 268 17.77 4.16 -10.71
C ALA A 268 17.85 5.11 -11.93
N PRO A 269 17.65 4.62 -13.16
CA PRO A 269 17.65 5.47 -14.34
C PRO A 269 16.48 6.46 -14.32
N GLN A 270 16.69 7.64 -14.90
CA GLN A 270 15.66 8.67 -15.02
C GLN A 270 14.56 8.27 -16.01
N ASN A 271 14.91 7.52 -17.06
CA ASN A 271 13.94 7.05 -18.05
C ASN A 271 13.06 5.92 -17.48
N ASP A 272 11.75 6.10 -17.55
CA ASP A 272 10.76 5.15 -17.02
C ASP A 272 10.83 3.77 -17.66
N GLY A 273 10.98 3.71 -18.99
CA GLY A 273 11.11 2.44 -19.72
C GLY A 273 12.37 1.67 -19.33
N GLN A 274 13.49 2.37 -19.14
CA GLN A 274 14.73 1.77 -18.65
C GLN A 274 14.59 1.27 -17.21
N LEU A 275 13.91 2.02 -16.34
CA LEU A 275 13.69 1.60 -14.95
C LEU A 275 12.88 0.30 -14.89
N LEU A 276 11.77 0.22 -15.64
CA LEU A 276 10.94 -0.99 -15.68
C LEU A 276 11.62 -2.16 -16.43
N ALA A 277 12.56 -1.87 -17.33
CA ALA A 277 13.39 -2.90 -17.97
C ALA A 277 14.60 -3.33 -17.10
N GLY A 278 14.69 -2.89 -15.85
CA GLY A 278 15.72 -3.33 -14.89
C GLY A 278 17.12 -2.72 -15.09
N PHE A 279 17.24 -1.64 -15.86
CA PHE A 279 18.51 -0.92 -15.98
C PHE A 279 18.89 -0.28 -14.63
N GLY A 280 20.20 -0.24 -14.34
CA GLY A 280 20.73 0.26 -13.07
C GLY A 280 20.80 -0.79 -11.97
N ALA A 281 19.95 -1.82 -12.01
CA ALA A 281 20.02 -2.95 -11.08
C ALA A 281 21.37 -3.68 -11.21
N HIS A 282 21.92 -4.13 -10.08
CA HIS A 282 23.28 -4.68 -9.97
C HIS A 282 24.38 -3.75 -10.51
N GLY A 283 24.15 -2.43 -10.52
CA GLY A 283 25.12 -1.44 -10.99
C GLY A 283 25.39 -1.47 -12.50
N SER A 284 24.53 -2.09 -13.32
CA SER A 284 24.75 -2.19 -14.76
C SER A 284 23.57 -1.65 -15.59
N MET A 285 23.91 -0.97 -16.69
CA MET A 285 22.95 -0.43 -17.65
C MET A 285 22.60 -1.46 -18.74
N GLN A 286 22.23 -2.66 -18.30
CA GLN A 286 21.73 -3.75 -19.14
C GLN A 286 20.36 -4.18 -18.62
N PRO A 287 19.45 -4.62 -19.51
CA PRO A 287 18.11 -5.04 -19.13
C PRO A 287 18.15 -6.28 -18.22
N LYS A 288 17.28 -6.32 -17.22
CA LYS A 288 17.13 -7.40 -16.24
C LYS A 288 15.69 -7.51 -15.78
N ALA A 289 15.32 -8.67 -15.29
CA ALA A 289 14.03 -8.92 -14.66
C ALA A 289 14.24 -9.91 -13.51
N ASP A 290 13.40 -9.78 -12.49
CA ASP A 290 13.28 -10.75 -11.41
C ASP A 290 12.04 -11.63 -11.63
N GLU A 291 12.14 -12.92 -11.30
CA GLU A 291 11.11 -13.93 -11.53
C GLU A 291 10.35 -14.32 -10.23
N GLN A 292 10.61 -13.63 -9.10
CA GLN A 292 10.04 -13.98 -7.80
C GLN A 292 8.51 -13.93 -7.83
N PHE A 293 7.92 -12.88 -8.42
CA PHE A 293 6.46 -12.75 -8.47
C PHE A 293 5.81 -13.86 -9.31
N GLU A 294 6.41 -14.22 -10.45
CA GLU A 294 5.92 -15.33 -11.27
C GLU A 294 6.00 -16.66 -10.51
N THR A 295 7.09 -16.89 -9.79
CA THR A 295 7.26 -18.06 -8.91
C THR A 295 6.15 -18.13 -7.86
N LEU A 296 5.84 -17.00 -7.20
CA LEU A 296 4.77 -16.92 -6.20
C LEU A 296 3.39 -17.18 -6.81
N LEU A 297 3.12 -16.68 -8.03
CA LEU A 297 1.89 -16.99 -8.75
C LEU A 297 1.78 -18.48 -9.06
N PHE A 298 2.85 -19.12 -9.56
CA PHE A 298 2.86 -20.55 -9.83
C PHE A 298 2.61 -21.39 -8.58
N MET A 299 3.27 -21.08 -7.47
CA MET A 299 3.04 -21.77 -6.20
C MET A 299 1.57 -21.66 -5.77
N SER A 300 0.98 -20.49 -5.92
CA SER A 300 -0.43 -20.26 -5.57
C SER A 300 -1.45 -20.99 -6.43
N MET A 301 -1.08 -21.46 -7.63
CA MET A 301 -1.95 -22.25 -8.53
C MET A 301 -1.82 -23.77 -8.29
N VAL A 302 -0.75 -24.22 -7.62
CA VAL A 302 -0.51 -25.65 -7.34
C VAL A 302 -1.17 -26.08 -6.01
N GLU A 303 -1.47 -25.10 -5.14
CA GLU A 303 -2.14 -25.30 -3.84
C GLU A 303 -3.68 -25.31 -3.92
N THR A 304 -4.27 -25.09 -5.11
CA THR A 304 -5.72 -25.16 -5.37
C THR A 304 -6.11 -26.43 -6.10
#